data_AF-A0A4Q5LNX4-F1
#
_entry.id   AF-A0A4Q5LNX4-F1
#
_cell.length_a   1.000
_cell.length_b   1.000
_cell.length_c   1.000
_cell.angle_alpha   90.00
_cell.angle_beta   90.00
_cell.angle_gamma   90.00
#
_symmetry.space_group_name_H-M   'P 1'
#
loop_
_entity.id
_entity.type
_entity.pdbx_description
1 polymer ?
#
loop_
_entity_poly.entity_id
_entity_poly.type
_entity_poly.pdbx_seq_one_letter_code
_entity_poly.pdbx_strand_id
1 'polypeptide(L)'
;MNPKIKPKQAKSKLTKLVAVSIIIVALIALVVFNLNFVIINFQYYLQPETFKPGEKVYLKESYYLPNGSYGIGAQRLIRPLNKQEIDEMPYKDLSFDDEKKAKLYASITPDLKPYVSNYNITFVYSKMKENRTALIGTYVGQYLLPAKGPDNKGVTDLFYVIKPNKQVFSANRFPNSSIPENYTLADSNIYINSKTATSEELAAFK
;
A
#
# COMPACT_ATOMS: atom_id res chain seq x y z
N MET A 1 47.15 -2.06 -63.23
CA MET A 1 45.92 -2.72 -62.74
C MET A 1 45.62 -2.18 -61.35
N ASN A 2 44.62 -1.31 -61.19
CA ASN A 2 44.31 -0.70 -59.89
C ASN A 2 43.29 -1.56 -59.12
N PRO A 3 43.57 -1.99 -57.88
CA PRO A 3 42.64 -2.81 -57.11
C PRO A 3 41.48 -1.94 -56.61
N LYS A 4 40.25 -2.31 -56.99
CA LYS A 4 39.01 -1.70 -56.46
C LYS A 4 38.84 -2.12 -55.00
N ILE A 5 39.17 -1.24 -54.07
CA ILE A 5 38.86 -1.39 -52.64
C ILE A 5 37.34 -1.33 -52.49
N LYS A 6 36.71 -2.44 -52.07
CA LYS A 6 35.25 -2.53 -51.84
C LYS A 6 34.89 -1.86 -50.50
N PRO A 7 34.19 -0.70 -50.45
CA PRO A 7 33.88 -0.01 -49.20
C PRO A 7 32.58 -0.48 -48.52
N LYS A 8 31.96 -1.58 -49.00
CA LYS A 8 30.59 -1.93 -48.61
C LYS A 8 30.43 -2.60 -47.23
N GLN A 9 31.46 -3.25 -46.68
CA GLN A 9 31.31 -4.02 -45.43
C GLN A 9 31.40 -3.16 -44.16
N ALA A 10 32.19 -2.09 -44.14
CA ALA A 10 32.36 -1.24 -42.96
C ALA A 10 31.09 -0.43 -42.63
N LYS A 11 30.39 0.07 -43.66
CA LYS A 11 29.13 0.83 -43.47
C LYS A 11 28.05 -0.01 -42.80
N SER A 12 27.88 -1.28 -43.20
CA SER A 12 26.88 -2.20 -42.63
C SER A 12 27.08 -2.47 -41.14
N LYS A 13 28.33 -2.61 -40.66
CA LYS A 13 28.59 -2.83 -39.23
C LYS A 13 28.29 -1.59 -38.38
N LEU A 14 28.65 -0.41 -38.89
CA LEU A 14 28.35 0.87 -38.22
C LEU A 14 26.84 1.12 -38.13
N THR A 15 26.07 0.83 -39.19
CA THR A 15 24.59 0.98 -39.14
C THR A 15 23.96 0.02 -38.14
N LYS A 16 24.45 -1.21 -38.03
CA LYS A 16 23.99 -2.18 -37.03
C LYS A 16 24.29 -1.72 -35.60
N LEU A 17 25.49 -1.21 -35.34
CA LEU A 17 25.85 -0.68 -34.01
C LEU A 17 25.00 0.52 -33.63
N VAL A 18 24.79 1.47 -34.54
CA VAL A 18 23.92 2.64 -34.31
C VAL A 18 22.48 2.19 -34.02
N ALA A 19 21.94 1.23 -34.78
CA ALA A 19 20.60 0.70 -34.55
C ALA A 19 20.47 0.03 -33.17
N VAL A 20 21.46 -0.77 -32.75
CA VAL A 20 21.49 -1.39 -31.41
C VAL A 20 21.54 -0.33 -30.33
N SER A 21 22.38 0.71 -30.47
CA SER A 21 22.46 1.80 -29.49
C SER A 21 21.14 2.56 -29.37
N ILE A 22 20.45 2.82 -30.48
CA ILE A 22 19.12 3.47 -30.47
C ILE A 22 18.10 2.61 -29.73
N ILE A 23 18.08 1.29 -29.97
CA ILE A 23 17.18 0.37 -29.27
C ILE A 23 17.47 0.37 -27.77
N ILE A 24 18.75 0.32 -27.36
CA ILE A 24 19.13 0.35 -25.93
C ILE A 24 18.67 1.68 -25.29
N VAL A 25 18.92 2.82 -25.93
CA VAL A 25 18.49 4.13 -25.42
C VAL A 25 16.96 4.21 -25.33
N ALA A 26 16.25 3.70 -26.34
CA ALA A 26 14.79 3.64 -26.32
C ALA A 26 14.26 2.76 -25.17
N LEU A 27 14.88 1.59 -24.93
CA LEU A 27 14.52 0.71 -23.81
C LEU A 27 14.80 1.36 -22.45
N ILE A 28 15.96 2.01 -22.28
CA ILE A 28 16.28 2.75 -21.04
C ILE A 28 15.30 3.89 -20.83
N ALA A 29 15.00 4.69 -21.86
CA ALA A 29 14.00 5.74 -21.77
C ALA A 29 12.63 5.17 -21.41
N LEU A 30 12.22 4.06 -22.03
CA LEU A 30 10.95 3.41 -21.72
C LEU A 30 10.89 2.94 -20.27
N VAL A 31 11.97 2.39 -19.72
CA VAL A 31 12.07 2.02 -18.30
C VAL A 31 12.06 3.25 -17.39
N VAL A 32 12.77 4.34 -17.73
CA VAL A 32 12.82 5.57 -16.92
C VAL A 32 11.46 6.28 -16.92
N PHE A 33 10.81 6.41 -18.08
CA PHE A 33 9.47 7.01 -18.18
C PHE A 33 8.40 6.13 -17.54
N ASN A 34 8.60 4.81 -17.47
CA ASN A 34 7.69 3.86 -16.83
C ASN A 34 8.23 3.31 -15.50
N LEU A 35 9.16 4.02 -14.84
CA LEU A 35 9.86 3.48 -13.67
C LEU A 35 8.87 3.14 -12.55
N ASN A 36 7.86 3.98 -12.35
CA ASN A 36 6.77 3.71 -11.40
C ASN A 36 6.00 2.43 -11.75
N PHE A 37 5.67 2.20 -13.02
CA PHE A 37 5.00 0.99 -13.45
C PHE A 37 5.88 -0.24 -13.22
N VAL A 38 7.17 -0.16 -13.55
CA VAL A 38 8.13 -1.25 -13.32
C VAL A 38 8.29 -1.55 -11.83
N ILE A 39 8.44 -0.51 -10.98
CA ILE A 39 8.56 -0.67 -9.53
C ILE A 39 7.30 -1.31 -8.94
N ILE A 40 6.11 -0.84 -9.34
CA ILE A 40 4.83 -1.39 -8.88
C ILE A 40 4.69 -2.86 -9.29
N ASN A 41 4.97 -3.20 -10.56
CA ASN A 41 4.89 -4.59 -11.02
C ASN A 41 5.93 -5.47 -10.34
N PHE A 42 7.14 -4.97 -10.13
CA PHE A 42 8.18 -5.69 -9.40
C PHE A 42 7.75 -5.97 -7.94
N GLN A 43 7.21 -4.97 -7.25
CA GLN A 43 6.67 -5.13 -5.90
C GLN A 43 5.46 -6.07 -5.85
N TYR A 44 4.65 -6.11 -6.90
CA TYR A 44 3.44 -6.95 -6.96
C TYR A 44 3.73 -8.41 -7.29
N TYR A 45 4.61 -8.67 -8.26
CA TYR A 45 4.83 -10.01 -8.81
C TYR A 45 6.09 -10.71 -8.29
N LEU A 46 7.08 -9.98 -7.78
CA LEU A 46 8.42 -10.56 -7.54
C LEU A 46 8.90 -10.50 -6.08
N GLN A 47 8.24 -9.76 -5.19
CA GLN A 47 8.66 -9.60 -3.80
C GLN A 47 7.72 -10.10 -2.69
N PRO A 48 6.39 -10.24 -2.87
CA PRO A 48 5.54 -10.61 -1.76
C PRO A 48 5.59 -12.11 -1.52
N GLU A 49 5.72 -12.48 -0.24
CA GLU A 49 5.41 -13.83 0.20
C GLU A 49 3.94 -14.12 -0.16
N THR A 50 3.70 -15.17 -0.93
CA THR A 50 2.36 -15.46 -1.44
C THR A 50 1.55 -16.19 -0.37
N PHE A 51 0.55 -15.50 0.17
CA PHE A 51 -0.41 -16.09 1.11
C PHE A 51 -1.66 -16.57 0.38
N LYS A 52 -2.29 -17.62 0.90
CA LYS A 52 -3.64 -18.03 0.56
C LYS A 52 -4.65 -17.46 1.56
N PRO A 53 -5.88 -17.13 1.15
CA PRO A 53 -6.93 -16.74 2.07
C PRO A 53 -7.09 -17.75 3.22
N GLY A 54 -7.11 -17.26 4.46
CA GLY A 54 -7.19 -18.09 5.66
C GLY A 54 -5.84 -18.43 6.30
N GLU A 55 -4.71 -18.18 5.63
CA GLU A 55 -3.39 -18.42 6.22
C GLU A 55 -3.06 -17.41 7.33
N LYS A 56 -2.23 -17.84 8.27
CA LYS A 56 -1.73 -17.00 9.35
C LYS A 56 -0.68 -16.04 8.80
N VAL A 57 -0.73 -14.79 9.26
CA VAL A 57 0.22 -13.75 8.90
C VAL A 57 0.93 -13.29 10.14
N TYR A 58 2.25 -13.39 10.12
CA TYR A 58 3.13 -13.02 11.22
C TYR A 58 3.87 -11.71 10.89
N LEU A 59 4.27 -10.98 11.94
CA LEU A 59 5.15 -9.84 11.80
C LEU A 59 6.55 -10.32 11.41
N LYS A 60 7.13 -9.75 10.35
CA LYS A 60 8.49 -10.06 9.91
C LYS A 60 9.53 -9.56 10.92
N GLU A 61 10.63 -10.31 11.10
CA GLU A 61 11.62 -10.06 12.15
C GLU A 61 12.22 -8.64 12.09
N SER A 62 12.51 -8.14 10.89
CA SER A 62 13.05 -6.79 10.68
C SER A 62 12.12 -5.66 11.18
N TYR A 63 10.85 -5.98 11.44
CA TYR A 63 9.86 -5.06 11.98
C TYR A 63 9.53 -5.33 13.45
N TYR A 64 10.05 -6.41 14.05
CA TYR A 64 9.88 -6.67 15.47
C TYR A 64 11.00 -6.03 16.28
N LEU A 65 10.68 -4.95 17.00
CA LEU A 65 11.64 -4.19 17.81
C LEU A 65 11.24 -4.30 19.30
N PRO A 66 11.57 -5.42 19.99
CA PRO A 66 11.09 -5.67 21.35
C PRO A 66 11.56 -4.63 22.38
N ASN A 67 12.69 -3.97 22.12
CA ASN A 67 13.24 -2.89 22.93
C ASN A 67 13.01 -1.50 22.30
N GLY A 68 12.24 -1.43 21.21
CA GLY A 68 11.98 -0.22 20.42
C GLY A 68 10.58 0.37 20.68
N SER A 69 9.93 0.85 19.61
CA SER A 69 8.61 1.49 19.66
C SER A 69 7.52 0.65 20.34
N TYR A 70 6.40 1.28 20.73
CA TYR A 70 5.23 0.63 21.34
C TYR A 70 4.63 -0.53 20.52
N GLY A 71 4.84 -0.51 19.21
CA GLY A 71 4.36 -1.52 18.28
C GLY A 71 4.56 -1.07 16.83
N ILE A 72 3.92 -1.78 15.91
CA ILE A 72 3.85 -1.42 14.49
C ILE A 72 2.48 -0.84 14.17
N GLY A 73 2.48 0.37 13.58
CA GLY A 73 1.26 1.00 13.11
C GLY A 73 0.63 0.18 11.98
N ALA A 74 -0.68 0.04 12.02
CA ALA A 74 -1.46 -0.60 10.96
C ALA A 74 -2.40 0.42 10.32
N GLN A 75 -2.97 0.07 9.18
CA GLN A 75 -3.74 1.03 8.38
C GLN A 75 -5.14 0.52 8.10
N ARG A 76 -6.04 1.46 7.78
CA ARG A 76 -7.39 1.17 7.26
C ARG A 76 -7.52 1.72 5.86
N LEU A 77 -8.34 1.06 5.06
CA LEU A 77 -8.86 1.63 3.84
C LEU A 77 -10.02 2.57 4.19
N ILE A 78 -9.92 3.80 3.71
CA ILE A 78 -11.05 4.72 3.66
C ILE A 78 -11.48 4.94 2.23
N ARG A 79 -12.75 5.24 2.04
CA ARG A 79 -13.34 5.56 0.75
C ARG A 79 -14.26 6.77 0.86
N PRO A 80 -14.54 7.46 -0.26
CA PRO A 80 -15.55 8.49 -0.28
C PRO A 80 -16.90 7.95 0.20
N LEU A 81 -17.65 8.81 0.88
CA LEU A 81 -19.05 8.53 1.19
C LEU A 81 -19.87 8.46 -0.09
N ASN A 82 -20.83 7.55 -0.12
CA ASN A 82 -21.87 7.57 -1.14
C ASN A 82 -23.07 8.41 -0.67
N LYS A 83 -23.98 8.75 -1.60
CA LYS A 83 -25.13 9.62 -1.31
C LYS A 83 -26.05 9.03 -0.25
N GLN A 84 -26.30 7.72 -0.32
CA GLN A 84 -27.15 7.02 0.63
C GLN A 84 -26.57 7.09 2.05
N GLU A 85 -25.25 6.92 2.22
CA GLU A 85 -24.59 7.04 3.52
C GLU A 85 -24.75 8.44 4.10
N ILE A 86 -24.65 9.49 3.27
CA ILE A 86 -24.89 10.88 3.68
C ILE A 86 -26.35 11.08 4.12
N ASP A 87 -27.30 10.43 3.44
CA ASP A 87 -28.71 10.47 3.80
C ASP A 87 -29.04 9.69 5.08
N GLU A 88 -28.26 8.66 5.42
CA GLU A 88 -28.49 7.77 6.56
C GLU A 88 -27.68 8.13 7.82
N MET A 89 -26.80 9.13 7.75
CA MET A 89 -25.96 9.53 8.89
C MET A 89 -26.80 9.84 10.13
N PRO A 90 -26.55 9.20 11.30
CA PRO A 90 -27.37 9.36 12.48
C PRO A 90 -27.29 10.79 13.03
N TYR A 91 -28.41 11.50 12.94
CA TYR A 91 -28.65 12.89 13.34
C TYR A 91 -28.67 13.11 14.87
N LYS A 92 -27.60 12.72 15.59
CA LYS A 92 -27.57 12.84 17.06
C LYS A 92 -27.15 14.22 17.57
N ASP A 93 -26.56 15.06 16.74
CA ASP A 93 -26.25 16.44 17.09
C ASP A 93 -27.10 17.40 16.24
N LEU A 94 -27.85 18.27 16.92
CA LEU A 94 -28.75 19.32 16.39
C LEU A 94 -28.07 20.36 15.46
N SER A 95 -26.87 20.08 14.94
CA SER A 95 -26.03 20.99 14.16
C SER A 95 -25.74 20.53 12.72
N PHE A 96 -26.24 19.37 12.28
CA PHE A 96 -26.16 18.93 10.89
C PHE A 96 -27.41 19.37 10.14
N ASP A 97 -27.45 20.65 9.78
CA ASP A 97 -28.52 21.23 8.97
C ASP A 97 -28.39 20.81 7.49
N ASP A 98 -29.39 21.14 6.69
CA ASP A 98 -29.39 20.90 5.25
C ASP A 98 -28.18 21.55 4.55
N GLU A 99 -27.60 22.61 5.12
CA GLU A 99 -26.41 23.28 4.60
C GLU A 99 -25.16 22.40 4.75
N LYS A 100 -24.94 21.77 5.90
CA LYS A 100 -23.82 20.82 6.09
C LYS A 100 -23.97 19.61 5.18
N LYS A 101 -25.20 19.10 5.02
CA LYS A 101 -25.48 17.99 4.11
C LYS A 101 -25.19 18.39 2.66
N ALA A 102 -25.61 19.59 2.23
CA ALA A 102 -25.31 20.13 0.91
C ALA A 102 -23.81 20.33 0.68
N LYS A 103 -23.07 20.84 1.68
CA LYS A 103 -21.60 20.96 1.64
C LYS A 103 -20.93 19.60 1.47
N LEU A 104 -21.40 18.58 2.21
CA LEU A 104 -20.87 17.23 2.11
C LEU A 104 -21.11 16.66 0.71
N TYR A 105 -22.32 16.80 0.17
CA TYR A 105 -22.64 16.43 -1.21
C TYR A 105 -21.73 17.10 -2.23
N ALA A 106 -21.51 18.42 -2.10
CA ALA A 106 -20.64 19.18 -3.00
C ALA A 106 -19.17 18.76 -2.91
N SER A 107 -18.72 18.26 -1.75
CA SER A 107 -17.36 17.77 -1.54
C SER A 107 -17.10 16.37 -2.11
N ILE A 108 -18.13 15.63 -2.52
CA ILE A 108 -17.98 14.32 -3.18
C ILE A 108 -17.82 14.53 -4.68
N THR A 109 -16.57 14.58 -5.12
CA THR A 109 -16.20 14.76 -6.52
C THR A 109 -15.78 13.42 -7.17
N PRO A 110 -15.94 13.25 -8.50
CA PRO A 110 -15.59 11.99 -9.18
C PRO A 110 -14.12 11.57 -9.12
N ASP A 111 -13.22 12.49 -8.77
CA ASP A 111 -11.78 12.27 -8.64
C ASP A 111 -11.35 11.75 -7.27
N LEU A 112 -12.25 11.74 -6.28
CA LEU A 112 -11.96 11.12 -4.99
C LEU A 112 -11.78 9.61 -5.14
N LYS A 113 -10.70 9.08 -4.57
CA LYS A 113 -10.36 7.66 -4.65
C LYS A 113 -10.18 7.07 -3.26
N PRO A 114 -10.54 5.79 -3.05
CA PRO A 114 -10.18 5.08 -1.83
C PRO A 114 -8.67 5.10 -1.60
N TYR A 115 -8.25 5.22 -0.35
CA TYR A 115 -6.83 5.17 0.01
C TYR A 115 -6.62 4.60 1.41
N VAL A 116 -5.42 4.06 1.61
CA VAL A 116 -4.97 3.51 2.89
C VAL A 116 -4.38 4.63 3.73
N SER A 117 -4.79 4.73 4.99
CA SER A 117 -4.29 5.73 5.93
C SER A 117 -4.10 5.14 7.32
N ASN A 118 -3.19 5.75 8.08
CA ASN A 118 -2.92 5.38 9.45
C ASN A 118 -3.97 6.03 10.38
N TYR A 119 -4.68 5.20 11.14
CA TYR A 119 -5.73 5.62 12.08
C TYR A 119 -5.42 5.19 13.51
N ASN A 120 -4.17 5.35 13.94
CA ASN A 120 -3.72 5.09 15.32
C ASN A 120 -4.11 3.70 15.84
N ILE A 121 -4.04 2.73 14.94
CA ILE A 121 -4.22 1.32 15.24
C ILE A 121 -2.85 0.64 15.19
N THR A 122 -2.58 -0.22 16.15
CA THR A 122 -1.22 -0.75 16.36
C THR A 122 -1.26 -2.20 16.74
N PHE A 123 -0.33 -3.00 16.20
CA PHE A 123 0.01 -4.30 16.75
C PHE A 123 1.10 -4.10 17.82
N VAL A 124 0.76 -4.40 19.08
CA VAL A 124 1.50 -3.97 20.26
C VAL A 124 2.53 -5.02 20.67
N TYR A 125 3.81 -4.66 20.73
CA TYR A 125 4.88 -5.62 21.01
C TYR A 125 4.80 -6.22 22.42
N SER A 126 4.36 -5.45 23.42
CA SER A 126 4.16 -5.98 24.76
C SER A 126 3.09 -7.08 24.79
N LYS A 127 2.00 -6.91 24.02
CA LYS A 127 0.96 -7.93 23.89
C LYS A 127 1.46 -9.15 23.09
N MET A 128 2.28 -8.95 22.06
CA MET A 128 2.93 -10.06 21.34
C MET A 128 3.80 -10.90 22.28
N LYS A 129 4.59 -10.25 23.14
CA LYS A 129 5.43 -10.91 24.14
C LYS A 129 4.61 -11.66 25.18
N GLU A 130 3.55 -11.04 25.69
CA GLU A 130 2.61 -11.64 26.64
C GLU A 130 1.92 -12.89 26.07
N ASN A 131 1.46 -12.81 24.82
CA ASN A 131 0.78 -13.91 24.13
C ASN A 131 1.74 -14.87 23.41
N ARG A 132 3.06 -14.61 23.49
CA ARG A 132 4.14 -15.39 22.84
C ARG A 132 3.86 -15.67 21.37
N THR A 133 3.55 -14.62 20.60
CA THR A 133 3.29 -14.77 19.17
C THR A 133 3.51 -13.47 18.41
N ALA A 134 4.03 -13.58 17.19
CA ALA A 134 4.07 -12.50 16.20
C ALA A 134 2.85 -12.52 15.27
N LEU A 135 1.87 -13.39 15.52
CA LEU A 135 0.65 -13.51 14.72
C LEU A 135 -0.13 -12.19 14.74
N ILE A 136 -0.07 -11.45 13.64
CA ILE A 136 -0.79 -10.17 13.47
C ILE A 136 -2.19 -10.39 12.90
N GLY A 137 -2.45 -11.49 12.21
CA GLY A 137 -3.80 -11.81 11.75
C GLY A 137 -3.90 -12.99 10.81
N THR A 138 -5.04 -13.04 10.12
CA THR A 138 -5.36 -14.04 9.10
C THR A 138 -5.50 -13.35 7.75
N TYR A 139 -4.79 -13.85 6.74
CA TYR A 139 -4.79 -13.31 5.40
C TYR A 139 -6.16 -13.41 4.74
N VAL A 140 -6.58 -12.32 4.11
CA VAL A 140 -7.83 -12.22 3.33
C VAL A 140 -7.52 -12.06 1.85
N GLY A 141 -6.54 -11.21 1.52
CA GLY A 141 -6.17 -10.90 0.15
C GLY A 141 -5.14 -9.79 0.08
N GLN A 142 -4.92 -9.23 -1.10
CA GLN A 142 -3.99 -8.13 -1.32
C GLN A 142 -4.50 -7.15 -2.36
N TYR A 143 -4.13 -5.88 -2.21
CA TYR A 143 -4.49 -4.82 -3.13
C TYR A 143 -3.33 -3.84 -3.34
N LEU A 144 -3.21 -3.34 -4.56
CA LEU A 144 -2.42 -2.14 -4.85
C LEU A 144 -3.30 -0.92 -4.59
N LEU A 145 -2.96 -0.16 -3.55
CA LEU A 145 -3.76 0.98 -3.12
C LEU A 145 -2.88 2.21 -2.95
N PRO A 146 -3.40 3.41 -3.25
CA PRO A 146 -2.74 4.62 -2.81
C PRO A 146 -2.76 4.68 -1.29
N ALA A 147 -1.63 5.01 -0.69
CA ALA A 147 -1.48 5.32 0.71
C ALA A 147 -1.06 6.77 0.86
N LYS A 148 -1.69 7.47 1.80
CA LYS A 148 -1.34 8.87 2.11
C LYS A 148 -0.58 8.93 3.42
N GLY A 149 0.62 9.48 3.37
CA GLY A 149 1.39 9.83 4.55
C GLY A 149 0.88 11.10 5.23
N PRO A 150 1.52 11.52 6.35
CA PRO A 150 1.22 12.78 7.03
C PRO A 150 1.35 14.03 6.14
N ASP A 151 2.18 13.96 5.09
CA ASP A 151 2.39 15.01 4.10
C ASP A 151 1.35 15.03 2.97
N ASN A 152 0.32 14.17 3.06
CA ASN A 152 -0.75 13.99 2.08
C ASN A 152 -0.25 13.58 0.68
N LYS A 153 1.03 13.18 0.55
CA LYS A 153 1.54 12.62 -0.70
C LYS A 153 1.08 11.18 -0.82
N GLY A 154 0.40 10.89 -1.94
CA GLY A 154 -0.09 9.56 -2.26
C GLY A 154 1.01 8.72 -2.91
N VAL A 155 1.41 7.63 -2.26
CA VAL A 155 2.25 6.59 -2.88
C VAL A 155 1.41 5.33 -3.05
N THR A 156 1.43 4.73 -4.24
CA THR A 156 0.79 3.43 -4.44
C THR A 156 1.71 2.33 -3.94
N ASP A 157 1.20 1.45 -3.07
CA ASP A 157 1.97 0.32 -2.53
C ASP A 157 1.08 -0.93 -2.45
N LEU A 158 1.71 -2.08 -2.27
CA LEU A 158 1.04 -3.36 -2.08
C LEU A 158 0.70 -3.57 -0.60
N PHE A 159 -0.59 -3.69 -0.32
CA PHE A 159 -1.11 -3.98 1.00
C PHE A 159 -1.69 -5.39 1.06
N TYR A 160 -1.32 -6.11 2.11
CA TYR A 160 -2.07 -7.28 2.54
C TYR A 160 -3.25 -6.86 3.39
N VAL A 161 -4.38 -7.52 3.15
CA VAL A 161 -5.60 -7.37 3.92
C VAL A 161 -5.70 -8.53 4.88
N ILE A 162 -5.82 -8.21 6.16
CA ILE A 162 -5.88 -9.21 7.21
C ILE A 162 -7.07 -8.97 8.14
N LYS A 163 -7.62 -10.06 8.66
CA LYS A 163 -8.44 -10.03 9.88
C LYS A 163 -7.47 -9.99 11.07
N PRO A 164 -7.47 -8.94 11.90
CA PRO A 164 -6.46 -8.79 12.93
C PRO A 164 -6.58 -9.82 14.05
N ASN A 165 -5.45 -10.27 14.56
CA ASN A 165 -5.39 -10.97 15.83
C ASN A 165 -5.66 -9.98 16.98
N LYS A 166 -6.87 -10.04 17.54
CA LYS A 166 -7.32 -9.14 18.60
C LYS A 166 -6.48 -9.21 19.88
N GLN A 167 -5.75 -10.31 20.11
CA GLN A 167 -4.91 -10.47 21.30
C GLN A 167 -3.70 -9.53 21.27
N VAL A 168 -3.16 -9.23 20.09
CA VAL A 168 -1.98 -8.36 19.93
C VAL A 168 -2.32 -7.00 19.32
N PHE A 169 -3.55 -6.84 18.80
CA PHE A 169 -4.05 -5.61 18.22
C PHE A 169 -4.58 -4.64 19.30
N SER A 170 -4.41 -3.34 19.06
CA SER A 170 -5.05 -2.28 19.84
C SER A 170 -5.57 -1.22 18.89
N ALA A 171 -6.88 -0.99 18.93
CA ALA A 171 -7.47 0.26 18.46
C ALA A 171 -7.51 1.23 19.64
N ASN A 172 -7.19 2.51 19.41
CA ASN A 172 -7.31 3.62 20.36
C ASN A 172 -6.19 3.80 21.39
N ARG A 173 -5.21 4.67 21.06
CA ARG A 173 -4.49 5.46 22.08
C ARG A 173 -4.33 6.95 21.76
N PHE A 174 -4.56 7.38 20.52
CA PHE A 174 -4.39 8.79 20.14
C PHE A 174 -5.59 9.29 19.34
N PRO A 175 -6.26 10.38 19.78
CA PRO A 175 -7.24 11.06 18.94
C PRO A 175 -6.51 11.74 17.77
N ASN A 176 -7.18 11.85 16.62
CA ASN A 176 -6.86 12.75 15.51
C ASN A 176 -5.77 12.34 14.50
N SER A 177 -5.98 11.24 13.78
CA SER A 177 -6.23 11.44 12.35
C SER A 177 -7.74 11.26 12.17
N SER A 178 -8.48 12.37 12.18
CA SER A 178 -9.88 12.29 11.82
C SER A 178 -9.95 11.79 10.38
N ILE A 179 -10.82 10.81 10.14
CA ILE A 179 -11.22 10.49 8.77
C ILE A 179 -11.74 11.80 8.17
N PRO A 180 -11.30 12.21 6.97
CA PRO A 180 -11.86 13.39 6.33
C PRO A 180 -13.38 13.31 6.29
N GLU A 181 -14.07 14.43 6.46
CA GLU A 181 -15.53 14.44 6.61
C GLU A 181 -16.26 13.76 5.43
N ASN A 182 -15.67 13.84 4.23
CA ASN A 182 -16.20 13.25 3.00
C ASN A 182 -15.79 11.78 2.77
N TYR A 183 -15.15 11.14 3.76
CA TYR A 183 -14.72 9.75 3.72
C TYR A 183 -15.31 8.94 4.87
N THR A 184 -15.33 7.63 4.70
CA THR A 184 -15.68 6.64 5.73
C THR A 184 -14.74 5.43 5.66
N LEU A 185 -14.75 4.60 6.70
CA LEU A 185 -14.06 3.31 6.67
C LEU A 185 -14.71 2.42 5.61
N ALA A 186 -13.89 1.81 4.76
CA ALA A 186 -14.39 0.91 3.72
C ALA A 186 -14.82 -0.46 4.28
N ASP A 187 -14.11 -0.95 5.30
CA ASP A 187 -14.36 -2.23 5.94
C ASP A 187 -13.80 -2.29 7.38
N SER A 188 -13.88 -3.47 8.00
CA SER A 188 -13.32 -3.75 9.33
C SER A 188 -11.94 -4.44 9.29
N ASN A 189 -11.36 -4.62 8.10
CA ASN A 189 -10.08 -5.28 7.90
C ASN A 189 -8.91 -4.32 8.19
N ILE A 190 -7.73 -4.90 8.33
CA ILE A 190 -6.48 -4.17 8.50
C ILE A 190 -5.64 -4.32 7.26
N TYR A 191 -5.06 -3.21 6.83
CA TYR A 191 -4.16 -3.12 5.70
C TYR A 191 -2.75 -2.96 6.24
N ILE A 192 -1.86 -3.86 5.86
CA ILE A 192 -0.44 -3.83 6.23
C ILE A 192 0.40 -3.84 4.97
N ASN A 193 1.55 -3.17 4.99
CA ASN A 193 2.48 -3.23 3.88
C ASN A 193 2.98 -4.67 3.71
N SER A 194 2.99 -5.20 2.49
CA SER A 194 3.45 -6.56 2.20
C SER A 194 4.84 -6.87 2.79
N LYS A 195 5.71 -5.86 2.91
CA LYS A 195 7.07 -6.00 3.46
C LYS A 195 7.10 -6.29 4.96
N THR A 196 6.02 -6.00 5.70
CA THR A 196 5.97 -6.18 7.17
C THR A 196 5.52 -7.57 7.57
N ALA A 197 5.07 -8.38 6.63
CA ALA A 197 4.45 -9.67 6.88
C ALA A 197 5.34 -10.84 6.47
N THR A 198 5.16 -11.98 7.13
CA THR A 198 5.73 -13.27 6.74
C THR A 198 4.84 -14.45 7.12
N SER A 199 5.02 -15.62 6.49
CA SER A 199 4.28 -16.84 6.82
C SER A 199 4.84 -17.58 8.02
N GLU A 200 6.04 -17.20 8.50
CA GLU A 200 6.71 -17.86 9.60
C GLU A 200 6.56 -17.12 10.92
N GLU A 201 6.28 -17.87 11.99
CA GLU A 201 6.37 -17.34 13.36
C GLU A 201 7.82 -16.93 13.68
N LEU A 202 7.98 -15.85 14.45
CA LEU A 202 9.30 -15.36 14.83
C LEU A 202 9.99 -16.37 15.76
N ALA A 203 11.29 -16.59 15.54
CA ALA A 203 12.08 -17.49 16.36
C ALA A 203 12.05 -17.10 17.86
N ALA A 204 11.92 -15.80 18.16
CA ALA A 204 11.79 -15.29 19.52
C ALA A 204 10.52 -15.76 20.26
N PHE A 205 9.55 -16.34 19.55
CA PHE A 205 8.28 -16.84 20.10
C PHE A 205 8.07 -18.35 19.86
N LYS A 206 9.05 -19.04 19.26
CA LYS A 206 9.04 -20.51 19.10
C LYS A 206 9.42 -21.22 20.39
#